data_AF-A0A4Y2DR54-F1
#
_entry.id   AF-A0A4Y2DR54-F1
#
_cell.length_a   1.000
_cell.length_b   1.000
_cell.length_c   1.000
_cell.angle_alpha   90.00
_cell.angle_beta   90.00
_cell.angle_gamma   90.00
#
_symmetry.space_group_name_H-M   'P 1'
#
loop_
_entity.id
_entity.type
_entity.pdbx_description
1 polymer ?
#
loop_
_entity_poly.entity_id
_entity_poly.type
_entity_poly.pdbx_seq_one_letter_code
_entity_poly.pdbx_strand_id
1 'polypeptide(L)'
;MQACLKSSYLWNGIQSLGLTTNMRVHLSGYPSAQKFADNLFKLGNDAITPDNQDTCIAMQSIGRIIKTQQELKEGVFPNVAQHFIVYSWLCQRVILAPRNEDVSVMNKQLLQELPDKSSGLQIY
;
A
#
# COMPACT_ATOMS: atom_id res chain seq x y z
N MET A 1 9.84 25.21 1.65
CA MET A 1 8.67 25.80 0.97
C MET A 1 8.01 24.69 0.17
N GLN A 2 6.84 24.18 0.57
CA GLN A 2 6.14 23.15 -0.20
C GLN A 2 5.37 23.84 -1.33
N ALA A 3 5.74 23.58 -2.58
CA ALA A 3 4.99 24.05 -3.74
C ALA A 3 3.70 23.21 -3.87
N CYS A 4 2.55 23.82 -3.59
CA CYS A 4 1.24 23.21 -3.79
C CYS A 4 0.39 24.10 -4.68
N LEU A 5 -0.36 23.53 -5.63
CA LEU A 5 -1.27 24.31 -6.49
C LEU A 5 -2.27 25.14 -5.69
N LYS A 6 -2.76 24.62 -4.56
CA LYS A 6 -3.66 25.34 -3.64
C LYS A 6 -3.02 26.53 -2.94
N SER A 7 -1.70 26.60 -2.90
CA SER A 7 -0.94 27.73 -2.36
C SER A 7 -0.59 28.79 -3.42
N SER A 8 -0.89 28.53 -4.70
CA SER A 8 -0.66 29.47 -5.78
C SER A 8 -1.72 30.55 -5.80
N TYR A 9 -1.33 31.78 -6.15
CA TYR A 9 -2.27 32.90 -6.41
C TYR A 9 -3.25 32.58 -7.55
N LEU A 10 -2.89 31.65 -8.44
CA LEU A 10 -3.74 31.19 -9.54
C LEU A 10 -4.90 30.28 -9.08
N TRP A 11 -4.85 29.74 -7.85
CA TRP A 11 -5.85 28.78 -7.37
C TRP A 11 -7.28 29.34 -7.41
N ASN A 12 -7.44 30.65 -7.15
CA ASN A 12 -8.74 31.32 -7.18
C ASN A 12 -9.42 31.31 -8.56
N GLY A 13 -8.64 31.10 -9.63
CA GLY A 13 -9.16 31.00 -11.00
C GLY A 13 -9.44 29.56 -11.46
N ILE A 14 -9.20 28.55 -10.62
CA ILE A 14 -9.34 27.14 -10.99
C ILE A 14 -10.70 26.62 -10.55
N GLN A 15 -11.43 26.02 -11.49
CA GLN A 15 -12.64 25.26 -11.18
C GLN A 15 -12.28 23.86 -10.68
N SER A 16 -12.73 23.52 -9.47
CA SER A 16 -12.58 22.17 -8.92
C SER A 16 -13.80 21.32 -9.30
N LEU A 17 -13.56 20.19 -9.96
CA LEU A 17 -14.57 19.18 -10.24
C LEU A 17 -14.28 17.92 -9.42
N GLY A 18 -15.27 17.44 -8.68
CA GLY A 18 -15.15 16.25 -7.84
C GLY A 18 -15.87 15.06 -8.47
N LEU A 19 -15.20 13.92 -8.55
CA LEU A 19 -15.84 12.66 -8.91
C LEU A 19 -16.43 12.01 -7.66
N THR A 20 -17.67 11.53 -7.75
CA THR A 20 -18.40 10.93 -6.61
C THR A 20 -18.49 9.40 -6.70
N THR A 21 -18.20 8.82 -7.87
CA THR A 21 -18.31 7.38 -8.10
C THR A 21 -16.96 6.68 -8.00
N ASN A 22 -16.83 5.74 -7.06
CA ASN A 22 -15.67 4.87 -6.98
C ASN A 22 -15.82 3.70 -7.98
N MET A 23 -15.16 3.82 -9.13
CA MET A 23 -15.22 2.80 -10.19
C MET A 23 -14.69 1.43 -9.76
N ARG A 24 -13.73 1.37 -8.83
CA ARG A 24 -13.23 0.09 -8.30
C ARG A 24 -14.35 -0.67 -7.59
N VAL A 25 -15.13 0.03 -6.76
CA VAL A 25 -16.27 -0.60 -6.09
C VAL A 25 -17.36 -0.96 -7.08
N HIS A 26 -17.71 -0.02 -7.97
CA HIS A 26 -18.76 -0.20 -8.98
C HIS A 26 -18.52 -1.41 -9.88
N LEU A 27 -17.27 -1.61 -10.34
CA LEU A 27 -16.92 -2.72 -11.24
C LEU A 27 -16.65 -4.04 -10.50
N SER A 28 -16.28 -3.99 -9.21
CA SER A 28 -15.90 -5.20 -8.47
C SER A 28 -17.08 -6.10 -8.12
N GLY A 29 -18.27 -5.53 -7.88
CA GLY A 29 -19.45 -6.29 -7.42
C GLY A 29 -19.33 -6.92 -6.03
N TYR A 30 -18.20 -6.74 -5.32
CA TYR A 30 -17.98 -7.36 -4.02
C TYR A 30 -18.41 -6.43 -2.86
N PRO A 31 -19.23 -6.89 -1.91
CA PRO A 31 -19.60 -6.10 -0.73
C PRO A 31 -18.40 -5.66 0.11
N SER A 32 -17.33 -6.45 0.12
CA SER A 32 -16.09 -6.12 0.84
C SER A 32 -15.37 -4.89 0.26
N ALA A 33 -15.47 -4.66 -1.06
CA ALA A 33 -14.85 -3.51 -1.71
C ALA A 33 -15.54 -2.20 -1.30
N GLN A 34 -16.88 -2.21 -1.17
CA GLN A 34 -17.63 -1.05 -0.66
C GLN A 34 -17.23 -0.73 0.78
N LYS A 35 -17.23 -1.74 1.66
CA LYS A 35 -16.83 -1.55 3.07
C LYS A 35 -15.41 -0.99 3.19
N PHE A 36 -14.48 -1.47 2.38
CA PHE A 36 -13.11 -0.97 2.34
C PHE A 36 -13.04 0.49 1.86
N ALA A 37 -13.77 0.83 0.79
CA ALA A 37 -13.83 2.20 0.29
C ALA A 37 -14.44 3.17 1.33
N ASP A 38 -15.47 2.76 2.05
CA ASP A 38 -16.08 3.57 3.12
C ASP A 38 -15.09 3.82 4.27
N ASN A 39 -14.31 2.80 4.64
CA ASN A 39 -13.27 2.95 5.66
C ASN A 39 -12.15 3.90 5.21
N LEU A 40 -11.73 3.82 3.94
CA LEU A 40 -10.77 4.77 3.35
C LEU A 40 -11.33 6.20 3.29
N PHE A 41 -12.62 6.36 2.98
CA PHE A 41 -13.26 7.67 2.96
C PHE A 41 -13.30 8.31 4.35
N LYS A 42 -13.60 7.52 5.39
CA LYS A 42 -13.52 7.98 6.79
C LYS A 42 -12.10 8.36 7.18
N LEU A 43 -11.10 7.59 6.75
CA LEU A 43 -9.68 7.88 6.98
C LEU A 43 -9.27 9.22 6.35
N GLY A 44 -9.64 9.46 5.09
CA GLY A 44 -9.23 10.67 4.35
C GLY A 44 -9.89 11.96 4.81
N ASN A 45 -10.99 11.88 5.55
CA ASN A 45 -11.74 13.03 6.08
C ASN A 45 -11.50 13.28 7.57
N ASP A 46 -10.45 12.68 8.15
CA ASP A 46 -10.12 12.75 9.59
C ASP A 46 -11.29 12.33 10.51
N ALA A 47 -12.25 11.55 9.99
CA ALA A 47 -13.42 11.09 10.71
C ALA A 47 -13.17 9.81 11.53
N ILE A 48 -11.93 9.31 11.53
CA ILE A 48 -11.50 8.22 12.39
C ILE A 48 -11.01 8.82 13.70
N THR A 49 -11.83 8.72 14.74
CA THR A 49 -11.41 9.06 16.11
C THR A 49 -10.25 8.15 16.51
N PRO A 50 -9.15 8.69 17.06
CA PRO A 50 -8.12 7.88 17.70
C PRO A 50 -8.75 6.98 18.75
N ASP A 51 -8.33 5.73 18.84
CA ASP A 51 -8.66 4.93 20.01
C ASP A 51 -7.94 5.54 21.22
N ASN A 52 -8.63 5.61 22.36
CA ASN A 52 -8.26 6.45 23.51
C ASN A 52 -6.98 6.00 24.24
N GLN A 53 -6.23 5.04 23.69
CA GLN A 53 -5.05 4.44 24.31
C GLN A 53 -3.80 4.53 23.44
N ASP A 54 -3.93 4.53 22.12
CA ASP A 54 -2.79 4.58 21.21
C ASP A 54 -3.15 5.50 20.05
N THR A 55 -2.33 6.53 19.82
CA THR A 55 -2.47 7.55 18.75
C THR A 55 -2.48 6.98 17.32
N CYS A 56 -2.52 5.65 17.20
CA CYS A 56 -2.83 4.93 15.98
C CYS A 56 -4.30 5.16 15.64
N ILE A 57 -4.52 5.82 14.50
CA ILE A 57 -5.79 5.77 13.75
C ILE A 57 -6.29 4.32 13.77
N ALA A 58 -7.60 4.07 13.83
CA ALA A 58 -8.22 2.74 13.85
C ALA A 58 -7.90 1.89 12.58
N MET A 59 -6.62 1.59 12.37
CA MET A 59 -6.05 0.88 11.23
C MET A 59 -6.58 -0.54 11.18
N GLN A 60 -7.04 -1.08 12.32
CA GLN A 60 -7.73 -2.38 12.40
C GLN A 60 -8.94 -2.47 11.48
N SER A 61 -9.58 -1.34 11.15
CA SER A 61 -10.72 -1.30 10.21
C SER A 61 -10.30 -1.35 8.74
N ILE A 62 -9.04 -1.05 8.42
CA ILE A 62 -8.51 -0.91 7.05
C ILE A 62 -7.47 -2.00 6.74
N GLY A 63 -6.81 -2.53 7.77
CA GLY A 63 -5.77 -3.53 7.66
C GLY A 63 -5.31 -4.07 9.01
N ARG A 64 -4.16 -4.73 9.01
CA ARG A 64 -3.54 -5.31 10.20
C ARG A 64 -2.26 -4.56 10.51
N ILE A 65 -2.09 -4.17 11.77
CA ILE A 65 -0.81 -3.66 12.27
C ILE A 65 0.11 -4.85 12.52
N ILE A 66 1.32 -4.76 11.98
CA ILE A 66 2.37 -5.77 12.08
C ILE A 66 3.52 -5.18 12.88
N LYS A 67 4.16 -6.01 13.72
CA LYS A 67 5.21 -5.52 14.64
C LYS A 67 6.62 -5.77 14.13
N THR A 68 6.81 -6.68 13.17
CA THR A 68 8.13 -7.10 12.69
C THR A 68 8.22 -7.12 11.17
N GLN A 69 9.43 -6.91 10.65
CA GLN A 69 9.70 -7.03 9.21
C GLN A 69 9.46 -8.46 8.69
N GLN A 70 9.76 -9.48 9.50
CA GLN A 70 9.55 -10.87 9.13
C GLN A 70 8.06 -11.18 8.94
N GLU A 71 7.21 -10.75 9.88
CA GLU A 71 5.75 -10.92 9.77
C GLU A 71 5.19 -10.17 8.55
N LEU A 72 5.73 -9.00 8.22
CA LEU A 72 5.35 -8.26 7.00
C LEU A 72 5.74 -9.05 5.74
N LYS A 73 6.97 -9.56 5.71
CA LYS A 73 7.50 -10.32 4.57
C LYS A 73 6.70 -11.60 4.35
N GLU A 74 6.46 -12.39 5.39
CA GLU A 74 5.66 -13.62 5.32
C GLU A 74 4.20 -13.34 4.99
N GLY A 75 3.65 -12.23 5.49
CA GLY A 75 2.28 -11.81 5.20
C GLY A 75 2.06 -11.42 3.74
N VAL A 76 3.06 -10.78 3.10
CA VAL A 76 2.96 -10.32 1.71
C VAL A 76 3.49 -11.37 0.71
N PHE A 77 4.61 -12.01 1.02
CA PHE A 77 5.29 -13.00 0.16
C PHE A 77 5.49 -14.34 0.89
N PRO A 78 4.41 -15.07 1.22
CA PRO A 78 4.53 -16.37 1.88
C PRO A 78 5.22 -17.38 0.97
N ASN A 79 6.22 -18.10 1.48
CA ASN A 79 6.97 -19.13 0.75
C ASN A 79 7.48 -18.62 -0.61
N VAL A 80 8.11 -17.43 -0.63
CA VAL A 80 8.54 -16.76 -1.86
C VAL A 80 9.44 -17.64 -2.73
N ALA A 81 10.32 -18.44 -2.11
CA ALA A 81 11.20 -19.39 -2.79
C ALA A 81 10.48 -20.38 -3.71
N GLN A 82 9.21 -20.71 -3.40
CA GLN A 82 8.40 -21.66 -4.18
C GLN A 82 7.55 -20.95 -5.23
N HIS A 83 7.08 -19.74 -4.93
CA HIS A 83 6.07 -19.05 -5.75
C HIS A 83 6.64 -17.98 -6.67
N PHE A 84 7.92 -17.59 -6.54
CA PHE A 84 8.51 -16.51 -7.34
C PHE A 84 8.45 -16.77 -8.86
N ILE A 85 8.38 -18.03 -9.29
CA ILE A 85 8.24 -18.41 -10.70
C ILE A 85 6.82 -18.17 -11.23
N VAL A 86 5.82 -18.03 -10.36
CA VAL A 86 4.42 -17.80 -10.73
C VAL A 86 4.20 -16.30 -10.89
N TYR A 87 4.35 -15.80 -12.11
CA TYR A 87 4.26 -14.37 -12.42
C TYR A 87 2.96 -13.71 -11.91
N SER A 88 1.80 -14.36 -12.12
CA SER A 88 0.51 -13.84 -11.67
C SER A 88 0.40 -13.71 -10.14
N TRP A 89 1.07 -14.59 -9.39
CA TRP A 89 1.13 -14.52 -7.93
C TRP A 89 2.04 -13.37 -7.48
N LEU A 90 3.20 -13.23 -8.12
CA LEU A 90 4.20 -12.23 -7.76
C LEU A 90 3.69 -10.80 -8.05
N CYS A 91 3.08 -10.56 -9.21
CA CYS A 91 2.63 -9.22 -9.63
C CYS A 91 1.46 -8.65 -8.83
N GLN A 92 0.78 -9.47 -8.03
CA GLN A 92 -0.33 -9.03 -7.17
C GLN A 92 0.15 -8.54 -5.80
N ARG A 93 1.47 -8.48 -5.57
CA ARG A 93 2.06 -8.25 -4.25
C ARG A 93 3.07 -7.12 -4.30
N VAL A 94 3.06 -6.28 -3.28
CA VAL A 94 3.98 -5.16 -3.16
C VAL A 94 4.18 -4.79 -1.70
N ILE A 95 5.42 -4.45 -1.36
CA ILE A 95 5.76 -3.79 -0.09
C ILE A 95 6.13 -2.36 -0.43
N LEU A 96 5.43 -1.41 0.18
CA LEU A 96 5.71 0.02 0.05
C LEU A 96 6.33 0.51 1.34
N ALA A 97 7.38 1.31 1.24
CA ALA A 97 8.01 1.97 2.39
C ALA A 97 8.20 3.47 2.11
N PRO A 98 8.23 4.33 3.15
CA PRO A 98 8.40 5.77 2.96
C PRO A 98 9.76 6.17 2.39
N ARG A 99 10.81 5.35 2.62
CA ARG A 99 12.19 5.64 2.20
C ARG A 99 12.76 4.52 1.34
N ASN A 100 13.66 4.90 0.43
CA ASN A 100 14.31 3.96 -0.49
C ASN A 100 15.28 3.03 0.24
N GLU A 101 15.90 3.49 1.33
CA GLU A 101 16.79 2.68 2.16
C GLU A 101 16.03 1.50 2.76
N ASP A 102 14.81 1.73 3.26
CA ASP A 102 13.94 0.69 3.82
C ASP A 102 13.51 -0.31 2.73
N VAL A 103 13.17 0.18 1.53
CA VAL A 103 12.90 -0.68 0.36
C VAL A 103 14.13 -1.53 0.01
N SER A 104 15.33 -0.94 0.02
CA SER A 104 16.57 -1.64 -0.30
C SER A 104 16.85 -2.79 0.68
N VAL A 105 16.64 -2.55 1.98
CA VAL A 105 16.77 -3.60 3.02
C VAL A 105 15.79 -4.73 2.78
N MET A 106 14.50 -4.42 2.56
CA MET A 106 13.46 -5.44 2.33
C MET A 106 13.73 -6.24 1.05
N ASN A 107 14.14 -5.59 -0.03
CA ASN A 107 14.46 -6.26 -1.28
C ASN A 107 15.66 -7.20 -1.13
N LYS A 108 16.72 -6.79 -0.43
CA LYS A 108 17.88 -7.66 -0.15
C LYS A 108 17.47 -8.91 0.63
N GLN A 109 16.63 -8.75 1.66
CA GLN A 109 16.13 -9.89 2.46
C GLN A 109 15.29 -10.86 1.61
N LEU A 110 14.40 -10.35 0.75
CA LEU A 110 13.58 -11.18 -0.14
C LEU A 110 14.43 -11.91 -1.19
N LEU A 111 15.43 -11.24 -1.75
CA LEU A 111 16.33 -11.83 -2.76
C LEU A 111 17.14 -12.99 -2.19
N GLN A 112 17.54 -12.92 -0.91
CA GLN A 112 18.26 -14.01 -0.24
C GLN A 112 17.43 -15.29 -0.05
N GLU A 113 16.10 -15.20 -0.10
CA GLU A 113 15.21 -16.35 -0.01
C GLU A 113 14.92 -16.99 -1.37
N LEU A 114 15.24 -16.30 -2.46
CA LEU A 114 15.08 -16.88 -3.78
C LEU A 114 16.12 -17.99 -3.96
N PRO A 115 15.75 -19.12 -4.56
CA PRO A 115 16.72 -20.16 -4.87
C PRO A 115 17.78 -19.58 -5.81
N ASP A 116 19.05 -19.78 -5.46
CA ASP A 116 20.20 -19.33 -6.25
C ASP A 116 20.06 -19.82 -7.70
N LYS A 117 19.84 -18.89 -8.62
CA LYS A 117 20.23 -19.09 -10.01
C LYS A 117 21.66 -18.61 -10.14
N SER A 118 22.60 -19.46 -9.73
CA SER A 118 24.01 -19.37 -10.15
C SER A 118 24.14 -19.64 -11.65
N SER A 119 23.40 -18.91 -12.49
CA SER A 119 23.45 -18.84 -13.95
C SER A 119 22.39 -17.84 -14.44
N GLY A 120 22.79 -16.59 -14.60
CA GLY A 120 22.19 -15.65 -15.55
C GLY A 120 20.79 -15.12 -15.20
N LEU A 121 20.77 -13.92 -14.61
CA LEU A 121 20.03 -12.76 -15.13
C LEU A 121 20.35 -11.57 -14.23
N GLN A 122 21.40 -10.83 -14.60
CA GLN A 122 21.48 -9.42 -14.26
C GLN A 122 20.32 -8.74 -14.98
N ILE A 123 19.39 -8.17 -14.22
CA ILE A 123 18.39 -7.27 -14.77
C ILE A 123 18.72 -5.90 -14.21
N TYR A 124 19.10 -5.00 -15.12
CA TYR A 124 19.24 -3.57 -14.92
C TYR A 124 17.89 -2.92 -14.60
#